data_AF-A0A0B1SQY5-F1
#
_entry.id   AF-A0A0B1SQY5-F1
#
_cell.length_a   1.000
_cell.length_b   1.000
_cell.length_c   1.000
_cell.angle_alpha   90.00
_cell.angle_beta   90.00
_cell.angle_gamma   90.00
#
_symmetry.space_group_name_H-M   'P 1'
#
loop_
_entity.id
_entity.type
_entity.pdbx_description
1 polymer ?
#
loop_
_entity_poly.entity_id
_entity_poly.type
_entity_poly.pdbx_seq_one_letter_code
_entity_poly.pdbx_strand_id
1 'polypeptide(L)'
;MEIPDILKKYNPNIFGYSVGIGSPNVWEISYLNVAVPGAIAADLPGQARTLVSLLHNHPESVNYEEDWKLLNIFIGGNDMCAFCNDQKLQPSECVQNIYEAIEIIYDNVPRVIVSVTAMLQLEILRQSDKGRLFCQGLHKEECPCESNTKNFNDSYLADACIDYANREMDLAASGRFDKKDFTVVTQPFFRDINEPPMKNGEVNKEFFAPDCFHFSQWGHALVSSWLWKNILEPVGAKTTQGSASVPSLPLACPDPACPFIRTNENSKDCSKYMTPVAN
;
A
#
# COMPACT_ATOMS: atom_id res chain seq x y z
N MET A 1 -0.42 5.58 14.51
CA MET A 1 0.90 5.91 13.94
C MET A 1 0.87 5.44 12.51
N GLU A 2 0.86 6.37 11.56
CA GLU A 2 0.93 6.06 10.13
C GLU A 2 2.16 6.71 9.51
N ILE A 3 2.41 6.48 8.20
CA ILE A 3 3.55 7.08 7.50
C ILE A 3 3.66 8.60 7.70
N PRO A 4 2.56 9.39 7.65
CA PRO A 4 2.62 10.82 7.95
C PRO A 4 3.14 11.13 9.37
N ASP A 5 2.82 10.31 10.38
CA ASP A 5 3.31 10.54 11.75
C ASP A 5 4.83 10.36 11.86
N ILE A 6 5.40 9.43 11.07
CA ILE A 6 6.84 9.21 10.99
C ILE A 6 7.50 10.37 10.23
N LEU A 7 6.96 10.75 9.07
CA LEU A 7 7.48 11.85 8.25
C LEU A 7 7.46 13.20 9.00
N LYS A 8 6.48 13.45 9.87
CA LYS A 8 6.43 14.64 10.74
C LYS A 8 7.65 14.81 11.65
N LYS A 9 8.40 13.74 11.92
CA LYS A 9 9.66 13.81 12.68
C LYS A 9 10.79 14.47 11.87
N TYR A 10 10.73 14.39 10.55
CA TYR A 10 11.72 14.95 9.63
C TYR A 10 11.27 16.28 9.03
N ASN A 11 9.97 16.42 8.74
CA ASN A 11 9.36 17.66 8.27
C ASN A 11 8.01 17.86 8.97
N PRO A 12 7.89 18.79 9.93
CA PRO A 12 6.64 19.03 10.64
C PRO A 12 5.54 19.65 9.77
N ASN A 13 5.88 20.18 8.59
CA ASN A 13 4.98 20.89 7.69
C ASN A 13 4.40 19.99 6.58
N ILE A 14 4.50 18.66 6.69
CA ILE A 14 3.85 17.78 5.72
C ILE A 14 2.33 18.01 5.70
N PHE A 15 1.73 17.85 4.53
CA PHE A 15 0.30 18.04 4.28
C PHE A 15 -0.25 16.88 3.44
N GLY A 16 -1.58 16.71 3.43
CA GLY A 16 -2.29 15.80 2.51
C GLY A 16 -2.83 14.52 3.15
N TYR A 17 -2.45 14.21 4.39
CA TYR A 17 -2.98 13.07 5.16
C TYR A 17 -4.34 13.42 5.77
N SER A 18 -5.23 12.44 5.91
CA SER A 18 -6.56 12.67 6.49
C SER A 18 -6.54 13.05 7.96
N VAL A 19 -7.51 13.84 8.40
CA VAL A 19 -7.70 14.27 9.79
C VAL A 19 -9.09 13.88 10.30
N GLY A 20 -9.17 12.73 10.98
CA GLY A 20 -10.41 12.24 11.60
C GLY A 20 -11.18 11.25 10.71
N ILE A 21 -12.50 11.20 10.88
CA ILE A 21 -13.39 10.22 10.23
C ILE A 21 -14.31 10.98 9.27
N GLY A 22 -14.26 10.63 7.98
CA GLY A 22 -15.10 11.28 6.97
C GLY A 22 -14.95 10.65 5.59
N SER A 23 -15.76 11.15 4.66
CA SER A 23 -15.79 10.71 3.26
C SER A 23 -14.69 11.39 2.44
N PRO A 24 -14.15 10.76 1.38
CA PRO A 24 -13.10 11.34 0.54
C PRO A 24 -13.46 12.67 -0.13
N ASN A 25 -14.74 13.02 -0.23
CA ASN A 25 -15.23 14.29 -0.76
C ASN A 25 -15.35 15.43 0.27
N VAL A 26 -14.92 15.22 1.52
CA VAL A 26 -14.90 16.26 2.56
C VAL A 26 -13.47 16.76 2.74
N TRP A 27 -13.11 17.82 2.01
CA TRP A 27 -11.73 18.33 1.92
C TRP A 27 -11.07 18.55 3.29
N GLU A 28 -11.79 19.14 4.24
CA GLU A 28 -11.26 19.46 5.58
C GLU A 28 -10.93 18.21 6.42
N ILE A 29 -11.34 17.03 5.96
CA ILE A 29 -11.08 15.73 6.60
C ILE A 29 -10.17 14.87 5.74
N SER A 30 -10.49 14.67 4.47
CA SER A 30 -9.77 13.73 3.61
C SER A 30 -8.46 14.29 3.05
N TYR A 31 -8.43 15.61 2.80
CA TYR A 31 -7.38 16.29 2.03
C TYR A 31 -7.05 15.54 0.73
N LEU A 32 -5.86 14.93 0.62
CA LEU A 32 -5.42 14.22 -0.58
C LEU A 32 -5.70 12.72 -0.52
N ASN A 33 -6.34 12.22 0.54
CA ASN A 33 -6.78 10.83 0.60
C ASN A 33 -8.09 10.64 -0.19
N VAL A 34 -7.95 10.00 -1.35
CA VAL A 34 -9.07 9.69 -2.26
C VAL A 34 -9.52 8.23 -2.17
N ALA A 35 -9.09 7.49 -1.14
CA ALA A 35 -9.50 6.10 -0.95
C ALA A 35 -11.00 6.00 -0.60
N VAL A 36 -11.65 4.98 -1.19
CA VAL A 36 -13.09 4.73 -1.01
C VAL A 36 -13.28 3.29 -0.53
N PRO A 37 -14.12 3.03 0.48
CA PRO A 37 -14.50 1.67 0.85
C PRO A 37 -15.07 0.89 -0.35
N GLY A 38 -14.67 -0.38 -0.49
CA GLY A 38 -15.10 -1.25 -1.59
C GLY A 38 -14.43 -0.97 -2.94
N ALA A 39 -13.53 0.00 -3.05
CA ALA A 39 -12.81 0.27 -4.30
C ALA A 39 -11.97 -0.94 -4.74
N ILE A 40 -11.95 -1.16 -6.05
CA ILE A 40 -11.12 -2.14 -6.75
C ILE A 40 -10.08 -1.43 -7.61
N ALA A 41 -9.13 -2.17 -8.19
CA ALA A 41 -8.09 -1.60 -9.05
C ALA A 41 -8.67 -0.78 -10.21
N ALA A 42 -9.80 -1.19 -10.78
CA ALA A 42 -10.49 -0.48 -11.86
C ALA A 42 -10.98 0.94 -11.50
N ASP A 43 -11.11 1.27 -10.21
CA ASP A 43 -11.48 2.61 -9.75
C ASP A 43 -10.28 3.56 -9.67
N LEU A 44 -9.06 3.04 -9.63
CA LEU A 44 -7.84 3.84 -9.43
C LEU A 44 -7.64 4.92 -10.50
N PRO A 45 -7.89 4.70 -11.81
CA PRO A 45 -7.80 5.78 -12.79
C PRO A 45 -8.74 6.96 -12.48
N GLY A 46 -9.92 6.70 -11.90
CA GLY A 46 -10.83 7.76 -11.44
C GLY A 46 -10.29 8.52 -10.23
N GLN A 47 -9.75 7.78 -9.26
CA GLN A 47 -9.10 8.36 -8.07
C GLN A 47 -7.86 9.19 -8.45
N ALA A 48 -7.05 8.72 -9.41
CA ALA A 48 -5.88 9.45 -9.91
C ALA A 48 -6.27 10.80 -10.54
N ARG A 49 -7.29 10.84 -11.40
CA ARG A 49 -7.81 12.10 -11.96
C ARG A 49 -8.36 13.04 -10.89
N THR A 50 -9.00 12.48 -9.86
CA THR A 50 -9.48 13.26 -8.71
C THR A 50 -8.31 13.89 -7.96
N LEU A 51 -7.25 13.12 -7.70
CA LEU A 51 -6.06 13.63 -7.03
C LEU A 51 -5.35 14.74 -7.84
N VAL A 52 -5.24 14.58 -9.16
CA VAL A 52 -4.74 15.64 -10.05
C VAL A 52 -5.58 16.92 -9.91
N SER A 53 -6.91 16.79 -9.94
CA SER A 53 -7.81 17.93 -9.76
C SER A 53 -7.65 18.59 -8.40
N LEU A 54 -7.51 17.82 -7.31
CA LEU A 54 -7.34 18.35 -5.97
C LEU A 54 -6.03 19.14 -5.85
N LEU A 55 -4.94 18.62 -6.41
CA LEU A 55 -3.64 19.30 -6.41
C LEU A 55 -3.67 20.63 -7.18
N HIS A 56 -4.44 20.72 -8.27
CA HIS A 56 -4.61 21.99 -9.00
C HIS A 56 -5.55 22.97 -8.31
N ASN A 57 -6.59 22.49 -7.63
CA ASN A 57 -7.63 23.33 -7.04
C ASN A 57 -7.27 23.87 -5.65
N HIS A 58 -6.19 23.38 -5.04
CA HIS A 58 -5.73 23.80 -3.71
C HIS A 58 -4.27 24.31 -3.71
N PRO A 59 -3.91 25.30 -4.55
CA PRO A 59 -2.55 25.84 -4.63
C PRO A 59 -2.12 26.57 -3.35
N GLU A 60 -3.07 26.98 -2.49
CA GLU A 60 -2.80 27.52 -1.17
C GLU A 60 -2.28 26.48 -0.18
N SER A 61 -2.54 25.20 -0.45
CA SER A 61 -2.20 24.08 0.44
C SER A 61 -0.97 23.30 -0.02
N VAL A 62 -0.79 23.16 -1.35
CA VAL A 62 0.33 22.43 -1.95
C VAL A 62 0.91 23.23 -3.09
N ASN A 63 2.22 23.45 -3.08
CA ASN A 63 2.90 23.95 -4.27
C ASN A 63 2.98 22.81 -5.29
N TYR A 64 2.13 22.91 -6.30
CA TYR A 64 1.99 21.90 -7.35
C TYR A 64 3.33 21.53 -7.98
N GLU A 65 4.10 22.52 -8.41
CA GLU A 65 5.35 22.35 -9.17
C GLU A 65 6.55 21.98 -8.29
N GLU A 66 6.61 22.51 -7.07
CA GLU A 66 7.84 22.47 -6.27
C GLU A 66 7.83 21.43 -5.15
N ASP A 67 6.67 21.10 -4.56
CA ASP A 67 6.65 20.17 -3.44
C ASP A 67 6.86 18.73 -3.92
N TRP A 68 7.61 17.93 -3.16
CA TRP A 68 7.64 16.48 -3.38
C TRP A 68 6.38 15.85 -2.80
N LYS A 69 5.78 14.91 -3.53
CA LYS A 69 4.62 14.13 -3.10
C LYS A 69 5.00 12.65 -2.94
N LEU A 70 4.62 12.05 -1.81
CA LEU A 70 4.67 10.60 -1.61
C LEU A 70 3.25 10.04 -1.80
N LEU A 71 3.01 9.39 -2.93
CA LEU A 71 1.72 8.77 -3.24
C LEU A 71 1.75 7.30 -2.81
N ASN A 72 0.95 6.92 -1.82
CA ASN A 72 0.78 5.52 -1.45
C ASN A 72 -0.42 4.92 -2.19
N ILE A 73 -0.21 3.78 -2.86
CA ILE A 73 -1.26 2.98 -3.46
C ILE A 73 -1.31 1.65 -2.71
N PHE A 74 -2.48 1.32 -2.16
CA PHE A 74 -2.75 0.02 -1.57
C PHE A 74 -4.18 -0.38 -1.95
N ILE A 75 -4.29 -1.32 -2.88
CA ILE A 75 -5.52 -1.78 -3.52
C ILE A 75 -5.41 -3.31 -3.70
N GLY A 76 -6.48 -3.99 -4.12
CA GLY A 76 -6.44 -5.41 -4.47
C GLY A 76 -7.24 -6.31 -3.54
N GLY A 77 -7.50 -5.89 -2.30
CA GLY A 77 -8.30 -6.66 -1.34
C GLY A 77 -9.69 -7.00 -1.89
N ASN A 78 -10.44 -5.99 -2.35
CA ASN A 78 -11.77 -6.18 -2.94
C ASN A 78 -11.70 -6.93 -4.27
N ASP A 79 -10.64 -6.72 -5.08
CA ASP A 79 -10.41 -7.46 -6.31
C ASP A 79 -10.31 -8.97 -6.02
N MET A 80 -9.42 -9.35 -5.11
CA MET A 80 -9.20 -10.76 -4.74
C MET A 80 -10.33 -11.35 -3.88
N CYS A 81 -11.18 -10.53 -3.29
CA CYS A 81 -12.42 -11.00 -2.67
C CYS A 81 -13.47 -11.50 -3.68
N ALA A 82 -13.42 -11.03 -4.93
CA ALA A 82 -14.40 -11.37 -5.98
C ALA A 82 -13.81 -12.00 -7.26
N PHE A 83 -12.48 -12.10 -7.41
CA PHE A 83 -11.82 -12.54 -8.65
C PHE A 83 -12.23 -13.92 -9.18
N CYS A 84 -12.59 -14.83 -8.28
CA CYS A 84 -13.03 -16.18 -8.63
C CYS A 84 -14.36 -16.20 -9.42
N ASN A 85 -15.08 -15.07 -9.45
CA ASN A 85 -16.38 -14.93 -10.13
C ASN A 85 -16.33 -13.95 -11.32
N ASP A 86 -15.25 -13.17 -11.49
CA ASP A 86 -15.13 -12.17 -12.55
C ASP A 86 -13.74 -12.18 -13.19
N GLN A 87 -13.70 -12.41 -14.50
CA GLN A 87 -12.46 -12.40 -15.28
C GLN A 87 -11.81 -11.01 -15.35
N LYS A 88 -12.57 -9.93 -15.12
CA LYS A 88 -12.03 -8.56 -15.08
C LYS A 88 -11.25 -8.24 -13.80
N LEU A 89 -11.32 -9.13 -12.82
CA LEU A 89 -10.61 -9.02 -11.55
C LEU A 89 -9.42 -9.98 -11.48
N GLN A 90 -9.00 -10.56 -12.61
CA GLN A 90 -7.77 -11.34 -12.65
C GLN A 90 -6.56 -10.45 -12.36
N PRO A 91 -5.51 -10.96 -11.70
CA PRO A 91 -4.32 -10.18 -11.34
C PRO A 91 -3.73 -9.32 -12.47
N SER A 92 -3.70 -9.83 -13.71
CA SER A 92 -3.24 -9.07 -14.87
C SER A 92 -4.08 -7.84 -15.19
N GLU A 93 -5.41 -7.97 -15.10
CA GLU A 93 -6.35 -6.86 -15.35
C GLU A 93 -6.25 -5.82 -14.22
N CYS A 94 -6.14 -6.27 -12.97
CA CYS A 94 -5.99 -5.37 -11.83
C CYS A 94 -4.69 -4.55 -11.92
N VAL A 95 -3.56 -5.18 -12.25
CA VAL A 95 -2.29 -4.46 -12.42
C VAL A 95 -2.29 -3.54 -13.64
N GLN A 96 -3.04 -3.87 -14.70
CA GLN A 96 -3.23 -2.96 -15.82
C GLN A 96 -3.96 -1.68 -15.38
N ASN A 97 -4.97 -1.77 -14.52
CA ASN A 97 -5.64 -0.58 -13.97
C ASN A 97 -4.73 0.24 -13.04
N ILE A 98 -3.86 -0.42 -12.25
CA ILE A 98 -2.82 0.27 -11.47
C ILE A 98 -1.86 1.01 -12.40
N TYR A 99 -1.41 0.38 -13.49
CA TYR A 99 -0.58 1.02 -14.50
C TYR A 99 -1.24 2.29 -15.04
N GLU A 100 -2.50 2.22 -15.45
CA GLU A 100 -3.24 3.37 -16.01
C GLU A 100 -3.37 4.52 -15.00
N ALA A 101 -3.63 4.19 -13.72
CA ALA A 101 -3.69 5.19 -12.67
C ALA A 101 -2.33 5.89 -12.45
N ILE A 102 -1.24 5.11 -12.43
CA ILE A 102 0.12 5.65 -12.30
C ILE A 102 0.49 6.50 -13.52
N GLU A 103 0.12 6.08 -14.73
CA GLU A 103 0.34 6.84 -15.97
C GLU A 103 -0.34 8.21 -15.93
N ILE A 104 -1.58 8.27 -15.45
CA ILE A 104 -2.29 9.55 -15.23
C ILE A 104 -1.51 10.47 -14.29
N ILE A 105 -1.01 9.94 -13.17
CA ILE A 105 -0.23 10.75 -12.22
C ILE A 105 1.13 11.14 -12.84
N TYR A 106 1.79 10.24 -13.58
CA TYR A 106 3.07 10.47 -14.24
C TYR A 106 3.02 11.59 -15.30
N ASP A 107 1.93 11.64 -16.05
CA ASP A 107 1.72 12.62 -17.13
C ASP A 107 1.34 14.00 -16.63
N ASN A 108 0.75 14.08 -15.43
CA ASN A 108 0.19 15.33 -14.92
C ASN A 108 0.97 15.90 -13.74
N VAL A 109 1.39 15.08 -12.77
CA VAL A 109 1.92 15.57 -11.48
C VAL A 109 3.45 15.45 -11.42
N PRO A 110 4.19 16.56 -11.21
CA PRO A 110 5.64 16.52 -11.04
C PRO A 110 6.04 16.10 -9.61
N ARG A 111 7.30 15.69 -9.45
CA ARG A 111 7.93 15.39 -8.13
C ARG A 111 7.17 14.37 -7.29
N VAL A 112 6.95 13.17 -7.83
CA VAL A 112 6.19 12.11 -7.15
C VAL A 112 7.04 10.87 -6.92
N ILE A 113 7.04 10.36 -5.68
CA ILE A 113 7.45 8.98 -5.40
C ILE A 113 6.16 8.18 -5.19
N VAL A 114 5.88 7.24 -6.10
CA VAL A 114 4.76 6.31 -5.96
C VAL A 114 5.24 5.09 -5.19
N SER A 115 4.61 4.83 -4.04
CA SER A 115 4.85 3.69 -3.17
C SER A 115 3.67 2.73 -3.26
N VAL A 116 3.84 1.62 -4.00
CA VAL A 116 2.80 0.60 -4.17
C VAL A 116 2.99 -0.46 -3.08
N THR A 117 2.04 -0.60 -2.16
CA THR A 117 2.06 -1.71 -1.20
C THR A 117 1.58 -2.95 -1.92
N ALA A 118 2.43 -3.99 -2.00
CA ALA A 118 2.10 -5.17 -2.78
C ALA A 118 0.93 -5.95 -2.15
N MET A 119 0.20 -6.67 -2.99
CA MET A 119 -0.94 -7.49 -2.60
C MET A 119 -0.62 -8.42 -1.43
N LEU A 120 -1.54 -8.44 -0.45
CA LEU A 120 -1.50 -9.36 0.68
C LEU A 120 -2.14 -10.71 0.32
N GLN A 121 -1.80 -11.75 1.07
CA GLN A 121 -2.44 -13.06 0.95
C GLN A 121 -3.80 -13.06 1.67
N LEU A 122 -4.89 -13.28 0.92
CA LEU A 122 -6.25 -13.23 1.48
C LEU A 122 -6.68 -14.52 2.18
N GLU A 123 -6.09 -15.67 1.85
CA GLU A 123 -6.47 -16.95 2.44
C GLU A 123 -6.20 -17.03 3.95
N ILE A 124 -5.34 -16.14 4.48
CA ILE A 124 -5.11 -15.98 5.93
C ILE A 124 -6.40 -15.61 6.69
N LEU A 125 -7.38 -15.03 6.01
CA LEU A 125 -8.65 -14.63 6.60
C LEU A 125 -9.46 -15.85 7.06
N ARG A 126 -9.34 -16.99 6.37
CA ARG A 126 -9.99 -18.27 6.75
C ARG A 126 -9.59 -18.72 8.14
N GLN A 127 -8.30 -18.57 8.45
CA GLN A 127 -7.76 -18.87 9.77
C GLN A 127 -8.22 -17.82 10.79
N SER A 128 -8.26 -16.55 10.39
CA SER A 128 -8.69 -15.42 11.22
C SER A 128 -10.16 -15.50 11.64
N ASP A 129 -10.99 -16.10 10.78
CA ASP A 129 -12.43 -16.30 10.96
C ASP A 129 -12.80 -17.56 11.71
N LYS A 130 -11.89 -18.54 11.77
CA LYS A 130 -12.17 -19.86 12.33
C LYS A 130 -12.75 -19.76 13.75
N GLY A 131 -13.96 -20.29 13.92
CA GLY A 131 -14.68 -20.27 15.20
C GLY A 131 -15.38 -18.93 15.53
N ARG A 132 -15.43 -17.99 14.59
CA ARG A 132 -16.04 -16.66 14.75
C ARG A 132 -17.24 -16.54 13.81
N LEU A 133 -18.40 -17.02 14.27
CA LEU A 133 -19.63 -17.12 13.46
C LEU A 133 -20.06 -15.79 12.83
N PHE A 134 -19.81 -14.66 13.50
CA PHE A 134 -20.07 -13.33 12.96
C PHE A 134 -19.21 -13.05 11.72
N CYS A 135 -17.88 -13.19 11.82
CA CYS A 135 -16.95 -12.94 10.72
C CYS A 135 -17.23 -13.91 9.55
N GLN A 136 -17.40 -15.20 9.85
CA GLN A 136 -17.76 -16.22 8.84
C GLN A 136 -19.10 -15.96 8.14
N GLY A 137 -20.02 -15.26 8.79
CA GLY A 137 -21.27 -14.82 8.19
C GLY A 137 -21.06 -13.61 7.28
N LEU A 138 -20.37 -12.60 7.79
CA LEU A 138 -20.10 -11.34 7.10
C LEU A 138 -19.29 -11.55 5.81
N HIS A 139 -18.20 -12.33 5.88
CA HIS A 139 -17.31 -12.53 4.72
C HIS A 139 -17.90 -13.39 3.60
N LYS A 140 -19.07 -14.00 3.79
CA LYS A 140 -19.81 -14.61 2.67
C LYS A 140 -20.25 -13.59 1.63
N GLU A 141 -20.53 -12.37 2.07
CA GLU A 141 -20.94 -11.27 1.20
C GLU A 141 -19.75 -10.37 0.87
N GLU A 142 -18.95 -10.00 1.87
CA GLU A 142 -17.82 -9.06 1.69
C GLU A 142 -16.63 -9.69 0.94
N CYS A 143 -16.40 -11.01 1.10
CA CYS A 143 -15.27 -11.70 0.49
C CYS A 143 -15.63 -13.11 -0.01
N PRO A 144 -16.51 -13.22 -1.04
CA PRO A 144 -17.11 -14.49 -1.46
C PRO A 144 -16.10 -15.54 -1.96
N CYS A 145 -14.97 -15.14 -2.53
CA CYS A 145 -13.93 -16.08 -2.96
C CYS A 145 -13.19 -16.70 -1.78
N GLU A 146 -12.89 -15.89 -0.77
CA GLU A 146 -12.26 -16.35 0.45
C GLU A 146 -13.19 -17.28 1.23
N SER A 147 -14.45 -16.90 1.42
CA SER A 147 -15.38 -17.67 2.26
C SER A 147 -15.87 -18.98 1.61
N ASN A 148 -15.76 -19.12 0.28
CA ASN A 148 -16.19 -20.32 -0.44
C ASN A 148 -15.11 -21.43 -0.48
N THR A 149 -14.84 -22.02 0.68
CA THR A 149 -13.87 -23.12 0.83
C THR A 149 -14.24 -24.40 0.07
N LYS A 150 -15.51 -24.54 -0.35
CA LYS A 150 -16.00 -25.71 -1.09
C LYS A 150 -15.48 -25.73 -2.53
N ASN A 151 -15.40 -24.57 -3.17
CA ASN A 151 -15.03 -24.46 -4.58
C ASN A 151 -13.59 -23.95 -4.77
N PHE A 152 -13.07 -23.18 -3.80
CA PHE A 152 -11.76 -22.53 -3.90
C PHE A 152 -10.93 -22.89 -2.66
N ASN A 153 -9.80 -23.55 -2.86
CA ASN A 153 -8.89 -23.91 -1.75
C ASN A 153 -7.90 -22.76 -1.45
N ASP A 154 -7.15 -22.89 -0.36
CA ASP A 154 -6.21 -21.84 0.09
C ASP A 154 -5.14 -21.56 -0.97
N SER A 155 -4.61 -22.60 -1.62
CA SER A 155 -3.60 -22.47 -2.68
C SER A 155 -4.11 -21.66 -3.87
N TYR A 156 -5.36 -21.84 -4.29
CA TYR A 156 -5.94 -21.09 -5.40
C TYR A 156 -5.98 -19.58 -5.12
N LEU A 157 -6.34 -19.19 -3.88
CA LEU A 157 -6.35 -17.79 -3.46
C LEU A 157 -4.92 -17.25 -3.29
N ALA A 158 -4.05 -18.01 -2.63
CA ALA A 158 -2.67 -17.63 -2.40
C ALA A 158 -1.92 -17.43 -3.72
N ASP A 159 -2.06 -18.35 -4.67
CA ASP A 159 -1.43 -18.28 -5.99
C ASP A 159 -1.86 -17.02 -6.74
N ALA A 160 -3.16 -16.65 -6.68
CA ALA A 160 -3.66 -15.42 -7.30
C ALA A 160 -3.14 -14.15 -6.61
N CYS A 161 -3.10 -14.12 -5.27
CA CYS A 161 -2.55 -12.99 -4.52
C CYS A 161 -1.04 -12.82 -4.78
N ILE A 162 -0.29 -13.92 -4.84
CA ILE A 162 1.15 -13.93 -5.16
C ILE A 162 1.38 -13.50 -6.61
N ASP A 163 0.58 -13.95 -7.58
CA ASP A 163 0.65 -13.50 -8.98
C ASP A 163 0.41 -11.98 -9.07
N TYR A 164 -0.60 -11.48 -8.35
CA TYR A 164 -0.87 -10.04 -8.26
C TYR A 164 0.34 -9.28 -7.70
N ALA A 165 0.82 -9.66 -6.51
CA ALA A 165 1.97 -9.01 -5.88
C ALA A 165 3.21 -9.03 -6.78
N ASN A 166 3.50 -10.15 -7.44
CA ASN A 166 4.64 -10.26 -8.36
C ASN A 166 4.48 -9.32 -9.57
N ARG A 167 3.28 -9.21 -10.14
CA ARG A 167 3.01 -8.28 -11.26
C ARG A 167 3.15 -6.82 -10.85
N GLU A 168 2.75 -6.44 -9.63
CA GLU A 168 2.98 -5.10 -9.09
C GLU A 168 4.48 -4.82 -8.90
N MET A 169 5.24 -5.82 -8.44
CA MET A 169 6.69 -5.73 -8.32
C MET A 169 7.37 -5.58 -9.68
N ASP A 170 6.97 -6.37 -10.67
CA ASP A 170 7.49 -6.30 -12.04
C ASP A 170 7.18 -4.95 -12.69
N LEU A 171 5.97 -4.41 -12.47
CA LEU A 171 5.57 -3.09 -12.94
C LEU A 171 6.52 -2.01 -12.43
N ALA A 172 6.78 -1.95 -11.12
CA ALA A 172 7.68 -0.97 -10.53
C ALA A 172 9.14 -1.20 -10.93
N ALA A 173 9.59 -2.46 -10.96
CA ALA A 173 10.97 -2.83 -11.31
C ALA A 173 11.31 -2.61 -12.79
N SER A 174 10.30 -2.48 -13.66
CA SER A 174 10.50 -2.18 -15.09
C SER A 174 11.23 -0.85 -15.33
N GLY A 175 11.20 0.07 -14.36
CA GLY A 175 11.79 1.40 -14.45
C GLY A 175 11.12 2.33 -15.48
N ARG A 176 9.98 1.91 -16.06
CA ARG A 176 9.33 2.65 -17.15
C ARG A 176 8.81 4.04 -16.77
N PHE A 177 8.59 4.26 -15.47
CA PHE A 177 8.15 5.54 -14.91
C PHE A 177 9.28 6.32 -14.24
N ASP A 178 10.52 5.80 -14.28
CA ASP A 178 11.64 6.47 -13.64
C ASP A 178 12.14 7.65 -14.48
N LYS A 179 12.05 8.84 -13.90
CA LYS A 179 12.68 10.08 -14.37
C LYS A 179 13.21 10.86 -13.18
N LYS A 180 13.84 12.01 -13.43
CA LYS A 180 14.51 12.83 -12.40
C LYS A 180 13.59 13.16 -11.21
N ASP A 181 12.31 13.37 -11.47
CA ASP A 181 11.31 13.81 -10.50
C ASP A 181 10.13 12.84 -10.36
N PHE A 182 10.25 11.60 -10.86
CA PHE A 182 9.19 10.61 -10.71
C PHE A 182 9.78 9.21 -10.64
N THR A 183 9.23 8.37 -9.75
CA THR A 183 9.60 6.97 -9.67
C THR A 183 8.47 6.16 -9.06
N VAL A 184 8.45 4.86 -9.36
CA VAL A 184 7.50 3.90 -8.79
C VAL A 184 8.28 2.80 -8.09
N VAL A 185 7.93 2.54 -6.84
CA VAL A 185 8.62 1.55 -6.00
C VAL A 185 7.58 0.71 -5.27
N THR A 186 7.69 -0.61 -5.40
CA THR A 186 6.84 -1.54 -4.65
C THR A 186 7.39 -1.80 -3.26
N GLN A 187 6.50 -1.95 -2.28
CA GLN A 187 6.77 -2.27 -0.88
C GLN A 187 6.16 -3.65 -0.57
N PRO A 188 6.88 -4.76 -0.81
CA PRO A 188 6.33 -6.11 -0.78
C PRO A 188 6.26 -6.77 0.60
N PHE A 189 6.36 -6.03 1.71
CA PHE A 189 6.41 -6.64 3.06
C PHE A 189 5.22 -7.53 3.44
N PHE A 190 4.09 -7.45 2.72
CA PHE A 190 2.94 -8.35 2.89
C PHE A 190 3.01 -9.63 2.06
N ARG A 191 3.78 -9.63 0.96
CA ARG A 191 3.73 -10.64 -0.10
C ARG A 191 3.82 -12.07 0.45
N ASP A 192 4.75 -12.30 1.38
CA ASP A 192 5.08 -13.63 1.90
C ASP A 192 4.53 -13.85 3.33
N ILE A 193 3.56 -13.03 3.78
CA ILE A 193 2.85 -13.26 5.06
C ILE A 193 1.69 -14.23 4.82
N ASN A 194 1.85 -15.47 5.26
CA ASN A 194 0.85 -16.54 5.13
C ASN A 194 0.31 -17.05 6.49
N GLU A 195 0.70 -16.39 7.58
CA GLU A 195 0.17 -16.66 8.91
C GLU A 195 -0.71 -15.49 9.36
N PRO A 196 -1.87 -15.76 9.98
CA PRO A 196 -2.68 -14.70 10.57
C PRO A 196 -1.92 -14.01 11.72
N PRO A 197 -2.33 -12.81 12.14
CA PRO A 197 -1.77 -12.20 13.34
C PRO A 197 -2.02 -13.12 14.55
N MET A 198 -0.99 -13.40 15.35
CA MET A 198 -1.04 -14.31 16.49
C MET A 198 -0.62 -13.62 17.79
N LYS A 199 -1.30 -13.96 18.90
CA LYS A 199 -0.98 -13.51 20.26
C LYS A 199 -1.31 -14.65 21.24
N ASN A 200 -0.31 -15.11 21.97
CA ASN A 200 -0.44 -16.21 22.95
C ASN A 200 -1.01 -17.52 22.37
N GLY A 201 -0.67 -17.86 21.11
CA GLY A 201 -1.11 -19.09 20.46
C GLY A 201 -2.52 -19.02 19.84
N GLU A 202 -3.19 -17.87 19.91
CA GLU A 202 -4.47 -17.63 19.25
C GLU A 202 -4.37 -16.48 18.24
N VAL A 203 -5.32 -16.40 17.31
CA VAL A 203 -5.43 -15.27 16.38
C VAL A 203 -5.61 -13.98 17.19
N ASN A 204 -4.72 -13.02 16.96
CA ASN A 204 -4.75 -11.72 17.60
C ASN A 204 -5.85 -10.85 16.99
N LYS A 205 -6.98 -10.80 17.69
CA LYS A 205 -8.16 -10.03 17.29
C LYS A 205 -7.95 -8.53 17.32
N GLU A 206 -6.94 -8.04 18.06
CA GLU A 206 -6.63 -6.61 18.14
C GLU A 206 -6.04 -6.07 16.84
N PHE A 207 -5.56 -6.94 15.94
CA PHE A 207 -5.07 -6.54 14.61
C PHE A 207 -6.17 -5.98 13.71
N PHE A 208 -7.37 -6.57 13.81
CA PHE A 208 -8.49 -6.26 12.95
C PHE A 208 -9.50 -5.32 13.62
N ALA A 209 -10.23 -4.57 12.80
CA ALA A 209 -11.46 -3.89 13.16
C ALA A 209 -12.56 -4.92 13.51
N PRO A 210 -13.74 -4.50 14.01
CA PRO A 210 -14.81 -5.41 14.40
C PRO A 210 -15.33 -6.34 13.29
N ASP A 211 -15.09 -5.99 12.02
CA ASP A 211 -15.43 -6.82 10.85
C ASP A 211 -14.48 -8.00 10.61
N CYS A 212 -13.37 -8.11 11.36
CA CYS A 212 -12.39 -9.18 11.24
C CYS A 212 -11.56 -9.17 9.95
N PHE A 213 -11.61 -8.08 9.16
CA PHE A 213 -10.94 -7.96 7.87
C PHE A 213 -10.10 -6.68 7.76
N HIS A 214 -10.70 -5.52 8.02
CA HIS A 214 -9.97 -4.26 7.95
C HIS A 214 -9.04 -4.10 9.16
N PHE A 215 -7.97 -3.33 9.01
CA PHE A 215 -7.03 -3.11 10.10
C PHE A 215 -7.66 -2.23 11.20
N SER A 216 -7.42 -2.58 12.46
CA SER A 216 -7.69 -1.68 13.57
C SER A 216 -6.69 -0.52 13.57
N GLN A 217 -6.88 0.47 14.44
CA GLN A 217 -5.87 1.50 14.67
C GLN A 217 -4.49 0.92 15.04
N TRP A 218 -4.47 -0.20 15.78
CA TRP A 218 -3.23 -0.90 16.11
C TRP A 218 -2.66 -1.65 14.89
N GLY A 219 -3.52 -2.31 14.11
CA GLY A 219 -3.14 -2.93 12.84
C GLY A 219 -2.49 -1.94 11.88
N HIS A 220 -3.12 -0.78 11.66
CA HIS A 220 -2.57 0.31 10.85
C HIS A 220 -1.18 0.76 11.35
N ALA A 221 -0.98 0.85 12.67
CA ALA A 221 0.31 1.22 13.24
C ALA A 221 1.40 0.17 13.02
N LEU A 222 1.03 -1.11 13.15
CA LEU A 222 1.93 -2.22 12.91
C LEU A 222 2.34 -2.28 11.44
N VAL A 223 1.37 -2.23 10.54
CA VAL A 223 1.58 -2.24 9.08
C VAL A 223 2.45 -1.06 8.64
N SER A 224 2.18 0.14 9.19
CA SER A 224 2.97 1.33 8.89
C SER A 224 4.44 1.21 9.30
N SER A 225 4.75 0.47 10.36
CA SER A 225 6.15 0.23 10.76
C SER A 225 6.91 -0.63 9.73
N TRP A 226 6.25 -1.63 9.14
CA TRP A 226 6.83 -2.46 8.09
C TRP A 226 6.92 -1.73 6.75
N LEU A 227 5.87 -0.99 6.38
CA LEU A 227 5.89 -0.13 5.20
C LEU A 227 7.05 0.88 5.26
N TRP A 228 7.25 1.53 6.42
CA TRP A 228 8.36 2.46 6.62
C TRP A 228 9.73 1.79 6.46
N LYS A 229 9.92 0.60 7.06
CA LYS A 229 11.13 -0.19 6.87
C LYS A 229 11.39 -0.46 5.38
N ASN A 230 10.36 -0.91 4.66
CA ASN A 230 10.44 -1.25 3.25
C ASN A 230 10.80 -0.04 2.37
N ILE A 231 10.25 1.15 2.66
CA ILE A 231 10.58 2.41 1.96
C ILE A 231 12.09 2.72 2.03
N LEU A 232 12.75 2.34 3.13
CA LEU A 232 14.17 2.57 3.36
C LEU A 232 15.08 1.40 2.91
N GLU A 233 14.50 0.25 2.57
CA GLU A 233 15.25 -0.92 2.09
C GLU A 233 15.55 -0.80 0.59
N PRO A 234 16.79 -1.13 0.15
CA PRO A 234 17.15 -1.11 -1.26
C PRO A 234 16.22 -1.98 -2.11
N VAL A 235 15.83 -1.48 -3.29
CA VAL A 235 15.15 -2.29 -4.31
C VAL A 235 16.01 -3.52 -4.64
N GLY A 236 15.37 -4.69 -4.69
CA GLY A 236 16.03 -5.99 -4.84
C GLY A 236 16.42 -6.66 -3.51
N ALA A 237 16.36 -5.93 -2.39
CA ALA A 237 16.63 -6.44 -1.04
C ALA A 237 15.52 -6.06 -0.03
N LYS A 238 14.34 -5.67 -0.52
CA LYS A 238 13.19 -5.34 0.32
C LYS A 238 12.68 -6.59 1.03
N THR A 239 12.29 -6.43 2.29
CA THR A 239 11.57 -7.45 3.05
C THR A 239 10.28 -7.82 2.32
N THR A 240 10.06 -9.10 2.05
CA THR A 240 8.81 -9.64 1.47
C THR A 240 7.93 -10.33 2.51
N GLN A 241 8.55 -10.81 3.60
CA GLN A 241 7.88 -11.39 4.75
C GLN A 241 8.06 -10.47 5.96
N GLY A 242 7.12 -9.54 6.15
CA GLY A 242 6.99 -8.78 7.37
C GLY A 242 6.36 -9.63 8.48
N SER A 243 5.63 -8.99 9.39
CA SER A 243 4.83 -9.68 10.40
C SER A 243 3.52 -8.95 10.59
N ALA A 244 2.42 -9.68 10.77
CA ALA A 244 1.15 -9.14 11.24
C ALA A 244 1.03 -9.14 12.78
N SER A 245 2.01 -9.74 13.48
CA SER A 245 1.99 -9.94 14.93
C SER A 245 2.97 -9.01 15.66
N VAL A 246 4.10 -8.71 15.03
CA VAL A 246 5.20 -7.94 15.61
C VAL A 246 5.48 -6.71 14.74
N PRO A 247 5.48 -5.49 15.31
CA PRO A 247 5.87 -4.30 14.54
C PRO A 247 7.38 -4.29 14.28
N SER A 248 7.80 -3.64 13.20
CA SER A 248 9.21 -3.37 12.91
C SER A 248 9.72 -2.23 13.80
N LEU A 249 10.08 -2.56 15.05
CA LEU A 249 10.64 -1.63 16.02
C LEU A 249 12.06 -2.04 16.45
N PRO A 250 12.97 -1.06 16.70
CA PRO A 250 12.79 0.37 16.49
C PRO A 250 12.56 0.73 15.01
N LEU A 251 11.92 1.88 14.76
CA LEU A 251 11.68 2.33 13.38
C LEU A 251 13.02 2.46 12.63
N ALA A 252 13.03 1.99 11.38
CA ALA A 252 14.21 2.08 10.54
C ALA A 252 14.65 3.55 10.34
N CYS A 253 15.96 3.79 10.42
CA CYS A 253 16.56 5.07 10.07
C CYS A 253 17.13 5.00 8.66
N PRO A 254 17.21 6.12 7.92
CA PRO A 254 17.93 6.18 6.66
C PRO A 254 19.38 5.69 6.82
N ASP A 255 19.86 4.92 5.86
CA ASP A 255 21.26 4.46 5.81
C ASP A 255 22.20 5.67 5.77
N PRO A 256 23.15 5.84 6.71
CA PRO A 256 24.09 6.96 6.69
C PRO A 256 24.92 7.05 5.40
N ALA A 257 25.16 5.92 4.72
CA ALA A 257 25.88 5.88 3.44
C ALA A 257 24.97 6.23 2.25
N CYS A 258 23.66 6.00 2.37
CA CYS A 258 22.65 6.30 1.35
C CYS A 258 21.34 6.78 2.00
N PRO A 259 21.29 8.02 2.51
CA PRO A 259 20.21 8.52 3.38
C PRO A 259 18.98 8.98 2.57
N PHE A 260 18.48 8.10 1.70
CA PHE A 260 17.37 8.38 0.80
C PHE A 260 16.24 7.38 0.98
N ILE A 261 15.02 7.78 0.58
CA ILE A 261 14.00 6.81 0.17
C ILE A 261 14.61 5.99 -0.98
N ARG A 262 14.54 4.66 -0.86
CA ARG A 262 15.22 3.76 -1.79
C ARG A 262 14.37 3.53 -3.04
N THR A 263 14.96 3.80 -4.19
CA THR A 263 14.35 3.72 -5.53
C THR A 263 15.17 2.82 -6.45
N ASN A 264 14.66 2.50 -7.65
CA ASN A 264 15.41 1.73 -8.65
C ASN A 264 16.77 2.37 -8.96
N GLU A 265 16.82 3.69 -9.00
CA GLU A 265 17.98 4.49 -9.40
C GLU A 265 19.07 4.61 -8.33
N ASN A 266 18.73 4.57 -7.04
CA ASN A 266 19.67 4.82 -5.95
C ASN A 266 19.97 3.59 -5.08
N SER A 267 19.32 2.45 -5.35
CA SER A 267 19.48 1.25 -4.52
C SER A 267 20.81 0.53 -4.72
N LYS A 268 21.36 0.56 -5.95
CA LYS A 268 22.69 -0.02 -6.24
C LYS A 268 23.84 0.91 -5.86
N ASP A 269 23.71 2.18 -6.23
CA ASP A 269 24.68 3.23 -5.92
C ASP A 269 23.96 4.57 -5.79
N CYS A 270 24.09 5.20 -4.62
CA CYS A 270 23.49 6.49 -4.32
C CYS A 270 24.50 7.65 -4.35
N SER A 271 25.79 7.37 -4.59
CA SER A 271 26.87 8.36 -4.47
C SER A 271 26.64 9.58 -5.36
N LYS A 272 26.07 9.38 -6.56
CA LYS A 272 25.72 10.44 -7.51
C LYS A 272 24.63 11.41 -6.99
N TYR A 273 23.88 11.03 -5.97
CA TYR A 273 22.81 11.84 -5.36
C TYR A 273 23.23 12.48 -4.03
N MET A 274 24.37 12.08 -3.47
CA MET A 274 24.88 12.67 -2.25
C MET A 274 25.29 14.12 -2.49
N THR A 275 24.91 15.00 -1.58
CA THR A 275 25.50 16.33 -1.54
C THR A 275 26.97 16.17 -1.12
N PRO A 276 27.94 16.78 -1.82
CA PRO A 276 29.33 16.76 -1.37
C PRO A 276 29.42 17.26 0.07
N VAL A 277 30.20 16.58 0.90
CA VAL A 277 30.46 17.07 2.26
C VAL A 277 31.11 18.45 2.11
N ALA A 278 30.51 19.47 2.73
CA ALA A 278 31.11 20.79 2.76
C ALA A 278 32.50 20.66 3.43
N ASN A 279 33.55 20.98 2.67
CA ASN A 279 34.93 21.04 3.17
C ASN A 279 35.08 22.14 4.23
#